data_AF-A0A4U1ABD3-F1
#
_entry.id   AF-A0A4U1ABD3-F1
#
_cell.length_a   1.000
_cell.length_b   1.000
_cell.length_c   1.000
_cell.angle_alpha   90.00
_cell.angle_beta   90.00
_cell.angle_gamma   90.00
#
_symmetry.space_group_name_H-M   'P 1'
#
loop_
_entity.id
_entity.type
_entity.pdbx_description
1 polymer ?
#
loop_
_entity_poly.entity_id
_entity_poly.type
_entity_poly.pdbx_seq_one_letter_code
_entity_poly.pdbx_strand_id
1 'polypeptide(L)' 'MHIEVCEKCGARYELTSISLPVRDKDNIKCNYCGTIIYSWSGGCTFNDKELSGPSKEYEKD' A
#
# COMPACT_ATOMS: atom_id res chain seq x y z
N MET A 1 5.38 3.67 -11.80
CA MET A 1 4.36 4.37 -10.99
C MET A 1 3.11 3.50 -11.02
N HIS A 2 2.68 3.04 -9.86
CA HIS A 2 1.57 2.09 -9.69
C HIS A 2 0.60 2.66 -8.67
N ILE A 3 -0.71 2.59 -8.92
CA ILE A 3 -1.71 3.14 -7.99
C ILE A 3 -2.44 1.97 -7.36
N GLU A 4 -2.51 1.98 -6.03
CA GLU A 4 -3.30 1.03 -5.25
C GLU A 4 -4.46 1.72 -4.54
N VAL A 5 -5.59 1.02 -4.46
CA VAL A 5 -6.80 1.49 -3.79
C VAL A 5 -7.14 0.51 -2.69
N CYS A 6 -7.26 1.01 -1.46
CA CYS A 6 -7.68 0.19 -0.33
C CYS A 6 -9.10 -0.32 -0.57
N GLU A 7 -9.28 -1.64 -0.62
CA GLU A 7 -10.59 -2.24 -0.87
C GLU A 7 -11.60 -1.97 0.25
N LYS A 8 -11.12 -1.80 1.50
CA LYS A 8 -11.98 -1.59 2.67
C LYS A 8 -12.51 -0.15 2.77
N CYS A 9 -11.63 0.86 2.74
CA CYS A 9 -12.01 2.26 2.94
C CYS A 9 -11.98 3.12 1.67
N GLY A 10 -11.39 2.63 0.57
CA GLY A 10 -11.28 3.35 -0.69
C GLY A 10 -10.22 4.46 -0.72
N ALA A 11 -9.29 4.51 0.25
CA ALA A 11 -8.13 5.39 0.20
C ALA A 11 -7.17 5.00 -0.93
N ARG A 12 -6.44 5.97 -1.50
CA ARG A 12 -5.60 5.77 -2.69
C ARG A 12 -4.15 6.11 -2.42
N TYR A 13 -3.26 5.24 -2.91
CA TYR A 13 -1.82 5.34 -2.70
C TYR A 13 -1.09 5.20 -4.03
N GLU A 14 -0.04 5.99 -4.20
CA GLU A 14 0.94 5.84 -5.27
C GLU A 14 2.12 5.02 -4.74
N LEU A 15 2.41 3.90 -5.39
CA LEU A 15 3.53 3.03 -5.07
C LEU A 15 4.68 3.25 -6.05
N THR A 16 5.86 3.45 -5.49
CA THR A 16 7.13 3.54 -6.22
C THR A 16 8.07 2.43 -5.76
N SER A 17 8.46 1.57 -6.70
CA SER A 17 9.39 0.46 -6.44
C SER A 17 10.84 0.92 -6.52
N ILE A 18 11.67 0.41 -5.62
CA ILE A 18 13.12 0.56 -5.63
C ILE A 18 13.72 -0.85 -5.70
N SER A 19 14.62 -1.09 -6.66
CA SER A 19 15.33 -2.37 -6.78
C SER A 19 16.35 -2.52 -5.66
N LEU A 20 16.41 -3.71 -5.07
CA LEU A 20 17.34 -4.06 -4.00
C LEU A 20 18.21 -5.25 -4.42
N PRO A 21 19.49 -5.29 -4.01
CA PRO A 21 20.38 -6.42 -4.30
C PRO A 21 20.07 -7.65 -3.43
N VAL A 22 19.14 -7.53 -2.48
CA VAL A 22 18.71 -8.58 -1.57
C VAL A 22 17.21 -8.80 -1.70
N ARG A 23 16.77 -10.03 -1.44
CA ARG A 23 15.34 -10.35 -1.41
C ARG A 23 14.73 -9.82 -0.12
N ASP A 24 13.64 -9.08 -0.28
CA ASP A 24 12.77 -8.60 0.79
C ASP A 24 11.37 -9.18 0.62
N LYS A 25 10.65 -9.33 1.74
CA LYS A 25 9.25 -9.73 1.76
C LYS A 25 8.54 -8.87 2.80
N ASP A 26 7.70 -7.97 2.33
CA ASP A 26 6.95 -7.07 3.19
C ASP A 26 5.63 -6.63 2.53
N ASN A 27 4.89 -5.76 3.21
CA ASN A 27 3.58 -5.28 2.84
C ASN A 27 3.37 -3.83 3.25
N ILE A 28 2.51 -3.13 2.50
CA ILE A 28 2.01 -1.80 2.88
C ILE A 28 0.58 -1.96 3.37
N LYS A 29 0.29 -1.34 4.52
CA LYS A 29 -1.04 -1.28 5.11
C LYS A 29 -1.66 0.09 4.85
N CYS A 30 -2.97 0.11 4.70
CA CYS A 30 -3.72 1.35 4.65
C CYS A 30 -3.60 2.09 6.00
N ASN A 31 -3.17 3.35 5.95
CA ASN A 31 -3.01 4.22 7.13
C ASN A 31 -4.32 4.42 7.94
N TYR A 32 -5.47 4.17 7.32
CA TYR A 32 -6.79 4.45 7.88
C TYR A 32 -7.45 3.24 8.53
N CYS A 33 -7.53 2.13 7.79
CA CYS A 33 -8.27 0.94 8.18
C CYS A 33 -7.39 -0.27 8.50
N GLY A 34 -6.07 -0.18 8.29
CA GLY A 34 -5.11 -1.25 8.61
C GLY A 34 -5.06 -2.40 7.61
N THR A 35 -6.00 -2.48 6.66
CA THR A 35 -6.01 -3.51 5.61
C THR A 35 -4.75 -3.42 4.75
N ILE A 36 -4.18 -4.58 4.39
CA ILE A 36 -3.04 -4.66 3.48
C ILE A 36 -3.49 -4.21 2.10
N ILE A 37 -2.84 -3.19 1.55
CA ILE A 37 -3.14 -2.68 0.20
C ILE A 37 -2.20 -3.25 -0.85
N TYR A 38 -1.01 -3.69 -0.44
CA TYR A 38 -0.02 -4.25 -1.35
C TYR A 38 0.96 -5.14 -0.59
N SER A 39 1.43 -6.20 -1.22
CA SER A 39 2.43 -7.13 -0.67
C SER A 39 3.43 -7.51 -1.74
N TRP A 40 4.70 -7.65 -1.37
CA TRP A 40 5.75 -8.08 -2.29
C TRP A 40 6.63 -9.15 -1.68
N SER A 41 7.33 -9.85 -2.56
CA SER A 41 8.41 -10.78 -2.21
C SER A 41 9.38 -10.82 -3.37
N GLY A 42 10.52 -10.14 -3.27
CA GLY A 42 11.47 -10.04 -4.37
C GLY A 42 12.66 -9.14 -4.05
N GLY A 43 13.52 -8.91 -5.05
CA GLY A 43 14.63 -7.97 -4.97
C GLY A 43 14.18 -6.52 -5.11
N CYS A 44 13.14 -6.12 -4.39
CA CYS A 44 12.60 -4.77 -4.43
C CYS A 44 11.95 -4.41 -3.10
N THR A 45 11.86 -3.12 -2.86
CA THR A 45 11.03 -2.52 -1.81
C THR A 45 10.13 -1.46 -2.44
N PHE A 46 9.09 -1.05 -1.73
CA PHE A 46 8.11 -0.09 -2.20
C PHE A 46 7.94 1.02 -1.17
N ASN A 47 7.90 2.26 -1.66
CA ASN A 47 7.43 3.40 -0.88
C ASN A 47 6.02 3.75 -1.33
N ASP A 48 5.14 4.04 -0.38
CA ASP A 48 3.83 4.59 -0.63
C ASP A 48 3.78 6.11 -0.41
N LYS A 49 2.98 6.77 -1.23
CA LYS A 49 2.56 8.16 -1.04
C LYS A 49 1.05 8.22 -1.09
N GLU A 50 0.45 8.76 -0.05
CA GLU A 50 -1.00 8.98 -0.02
C GLU A 50 -1.41 10.00 -1.09
N LEU A 51 -2.40 9.63 -1.90
CA LEU A 51 -3.03 10.52 -2.89
C LEU A 51 -4.37 11.07 -2.40
N SER A 52 -5.14 10.23 -1.69
CA SER A 52 -6.41 10.63 -1.08
C SER A 52 -6.79 9.72 0.08
N GLY A 53 -7.45 10.29 1.09
CA GLY A 53 -8.04 9.55 2.20
C GLY A 53 -9.24 8.66 1.82
N PRO A 54 -9.95 8.10 2.81
CA PRO A 54 -11.09 7.21 2.61
C PRO A 54 -12.18 7.84 1.74
N SER A 55 -12.77 7.02 0.85
CA SER A 55 -13.91 7.42 0.01
C SER A 55 -15.21 6.69 0.35
N LYS A 56 -15.17 5.76 1.31
CA LYS A 56 -16.33 5.00 1.81
C LYS A 56 -16.26 4.90 3.34
N GLU A 57 -17.40 4.71 3.99
CA GLU A 57 -17.45 4.37 5.41
C GLU A 57 -16.82 2.98 5.64
N TYR A 58 -16.09 2.83 6.75
CA TYR A 58 -15.42 1.59 7.11
C TYR A 58 -15.31 1.47 8.63
N GLU A 59 -15.30 0.23 9.13
CA GLU A 59 -14.94 -0.07 10.51
C GLU A 59 -13.41 -0.25 10.61
N LYS A 60 -12.81 0.33 11.64
CA LYS A 60 -11.38 0.17 11.90
C LYS A 60 -11.17 -1.14 12.66
N ASP A 61 -10.32 -2.02 12.13
CA ASP A 61 -9.90 -3.23 12.84
C ASP A 61 -8.86 -2.91 13.92
#